data_AF-A0A972YLN9-F1
#
_entry.id   AF-A0A972YLN9-F1
#
_cell.length_a   1.000
_cell.length_b   1.000
_cell.length_c   1.000
_cell.angle_alpha   90.00
_cell.angle_beta   90.00
_cell.angle_gamma   90.00
#
_symmetry.space_group_name_H-M   'P 1'
#
loop_
_entity.id
_entity.type
_entity.pdbx_description
1 polymer ?
#
loop_
_entity_poly.entity_id
_entity_poly.type
_entity_poly.pdbx_seq_one_letter_code
_entity_poly.pdbx_strand_id
1 'polypeptide(L)'
;MKAPLHCLPSTSYSAPKGRQRGSVLAAVLGIILILSFMITRFLEEAMEGLEYRAIFNEPPEVRSFAYSMLEVTLASIHEVALIDENKLYAPEQGWKDPISYAGIQIPNGWEVQIEIQDEGGKLPLNSLNQEGDLLIRLLEDIFEFDYGTTRELVSTLQDWIDENDTPLLNGAESDDEYLRRNPPYKAANAPLQSLEELRYLKIWEDEFFEENGEPNELFFKLSGLVTVIHEGPVNLNAAPEQVLEVLALQDGWQHDYLFDGLDEPYLTKAPESVQSENASVEVGLLRVTVTLKRGEVPYAISALVEPNFSSGESDSSTAGRSPGSDSDDTAKTGVLSEQDAIQFPFRILQLNEYSLGKPAAVAARYSAVDIDE
;
A
#
# COMPACT_ATOMS: atom_id res chain seq x y z
N MET A 1 -35.58 -77.08 -88.63
CA MET A 1 -35.33 -75.98 -87.67
C MET A 1 -34.73 -76.60 -86.41
N LYS A 2 -33.49 -76.21 -86.07
CA LYS A 2 -32.73 -76.37 -84.80
C LYS A 2 -32.77 -77.71 -84.03
N ALA A 3 -31.72 -78.25 -83.43
CA ALA A 3 -30.25 -78.20 -83.46
C ALA A 3 -29.83 -79.15 -82.31
N PRO A 4 -28.81 -80.02 -82.45
CA PRO A 4 -28.42 -80.94 -81.38
C PRO A 4 -27.40 -80.32 -80.40
N LEU A 5 -27.45 -80.80 -79.15
CA LEU A 5 -26.52 -80.48 -78.06
C LEU A 5 -25.20 -81.24 -78.22
N HIS A 6 -24.09 -80.55 -77.96
CA HIS A 6 -22.79 -81.18 -77.71
C HIS A 6 -22.15 -80.61 -76.43
N CYS A 7 -21.58 -81.52 -75.64
CA CYS A 7 -20.95 -81.31 -74.34
C CYS A 7 -19.80 -80.28 -74.34
N LEU A 8 -19.60 -79.63 -73.19
CA LEU A 8 -18.36 -78.94 -72.83
C LEU A 8 -17.78 -79.48 -71.50
N PRO A 9 -16.45 -79.40 -71.31
CA PRO A 9 -15.72 -80.07 -70.24
C PRO A 9 -15.62 -79.26 -68.94
N SER A 10 -15.30 -79.96 -67.86
CA SER A 10 -15.08 -79.45 -66.50
C SER A 10 -13.73 -78.74 -66.35
N THR A 11 -13.76 -77.54 -65.78
CA THR A 11 -12.58 -76.82 -65.30
C THR A 11 -12.69 -76.56 -63.80
N SER A 12 -11.65 -76.98 -63.08
CA SER A 12 -11.48 -76.94 -61.63
C SER A 12 -11.23 -75.52 -61.13
N TYR A 13 -11.98 -75.11 -60.10
CA TYR A 13 -11.75 -73.85 -59.38
C TYR A 13 -10.52 -73.96 -58.47
N SER A 14 -9.51 -73.13 -58.73
CA SER A 14 -8.45 -72.81 -57.77
C SER A 14 -8.95 -71.67 -56.87
N ALA A 15 -9.05 -71.91 -55.57
CA ALA A 15 -9.39 -70.89 -54.59
C ALA A 15 -8.14 -70.05 -54.23
N PRO A 16 -8.17 -68.70 -54.36
CA PRO A 16 -7.11 -67.88 -53.80
C PRO A 16 -7.30 -67.71 -52.28
N LYS A 17 -6.21 -67.99 -51.55
CA LYS A 17 -6.03 -67.77 -50.11
C LYS A 17 -6.31 -66.32 -49.72
N GLY A 18 -7.17 -66.11 -48.73
CA GLY A 18 -7.34 -64.82 -48.06
C GLY A 18 -6.11 -64.39 -47.26
N ARG A 19 -5.72 -63.12 -47.41
CA ARG A 19 -4.85 -62.29 -46.55
C ARG A 19 -5.06 -60.85 -47.06
N GLN A 20 -5.41 -59.84 -46.27
CA GLN A 20 -4.86 -59.41 -44.98
C GLN A 20 -5.91 -58.60 -44.17
N ARG A 21 -5.95 -58.75 -42.84
CA ARG A 21 -6.72 -57.92 -41.88
C ARG A 21 -5.78 -57.21 -40.88
N GLY A 22 -4.73 -56.56 -41.37
CA GLY A 22 -3.73 -55.88 -40.53
C GLY A 22 -3.59 -54.37 -40.76
N SER A 23 -4.03 -53.85 -41.92
CA SER A 23 -3.85 -52.43 -42.28
C SER A 23 -4.85 -51.50 -41.60
N VAL A 24 -6.04 -52.00 -41.24
CA VAL A 24 -7.10 -51.19 -40.62
C VAL A 24 -6.67 -50.68 -39.24
N LEU A 25 -6.00 -51.52 -38.44
CA LEU A 25 -5.55 -51.14 -37.11
C LEU A 25 -4.48 -50.02 -37.18
N ALA A 26 -3.54 -50.12 -38.11
CA ALA A 26 -2.52 -49.10 -38.32
C ALA A 26 -3.12 -47.77 -38.80
N ALA A 27 -4.14 -47.81 -39.68
CA ALA A 27 -4.84 -46.62 -40.13
C ALA A 27 -5.62 -45.94 -38.99
N VAL A 28 -6.34 -46.72 -38.17
CA VAL A 28 -7.08 -46.21 -37.01
C VAL A 28 -6.12 -45.61 -35.96
N LEU A 29 -5.01 -46.28 -35.68
CA LEU A 29 -4.00 -45.79 -34.73
C LEU A 29 -3.38 -44.48 -35.23
N GLY A 30 -3.08 -44.38 -36.52
CA GLY A 30 -2.55 -43.16 -37.14
C GLY A 30 -3.52 -41.98 -37.05
N ILE A 31 -4.82 -42.23 -37.29
CA ILE A 31 -5.86 -41.21 -37.16
C ILE A 31 -5.98 -40.76 -35.70
N ILE A 32 -6.00 -41.68 -34.73
CA ILE A 32 -6.09 -41.33 -33.30
C ILE A 32 -4.88 -40.51 -32.86
N LEU A 33 -3.68 -40.84 -33.34
CA LEU A 33 -2.46 -40.12 -32.99
C LEU A 33 -2.49 -38.68 -33.53
N ILE A 34 -2.90 -38.49 -34.78
CA ILE A 34 -3.07 -37.16 -35.38
C ILE A 34 -4.15 -36.37 -34.62
N LEU A 35 -5.28 -37.01 -34.31
CA LEU A 35 -6.38 -36.36 -33.60
C LEU A 35 -5.96 -35.93 -32.20
N SER A 36 -5.25 -36.79 -31.47
CA SER A 36 -4.73 -36.50 -30.14
C SER A 36 -3.74 -35.33 -30.19
N PHE A 37 -2.81 -35.35 -31.14
CA PHE A 37 -1.87 -34.25 -31.32
C PHE A 37 -2.58 -32.92 -31.62
N MET A 38 -3.61 -32.95 -32.47
CA MET A 38 -4.37 -31.75 -32.83
C MET A 38 -5.15 -31.21 -31.62
N ILE A 39 -5.74 -32.08 -30.80
CA ILE A 39 -6.45 -31.70 -29.58
C ILE A 39 -5.49 -31.10 -28.57
N THR A 40 -4.32 -31.72 -28.35
CA THR A 40 -3.31 -31.19 -27.42
C THR A 40 -2.82 -29.81 -27.86
N ARG A 41 -2.52 -29.63 -29.15
CA ARG A 41 -2.11 -28.33 -29.69
C ARG A 41 -3.19 -27.26 -29.54
N PHE A 42 -4.44 -27.62 -29.83
CA PHE A 42 -5.56 -26.70 -29.65
C PHE A 42 -5.77 -26.31 -28.18
N LEU A 43 -5.60 -27.27 -27.25
CA LEU A 43 -5.70 -27.00 -25.82
C LEU A 43 -4.58 -26.07 -25.33
N GLU A 44 -3.33 -26.32 -25.75
CA GLU A 44 -2.19 -25.45 -25.45
C GLU A 44 -2.45 -24.02 -25.94
N GLU A 45 -2.84 -23.85 -27.21
CA GLU A 45 -3.09 -22.54 -27.81
C GLU A 45 -4.32 -21.83 -27.20
N ALA A 46 -5.37 -22.57 -26.86
CA ALA A 46 -6.54 -22.02 -26.17
C ALA A 46 -6.22 -21.57 -24.74
N MET A 47 -5.38 -22.31 -24.02
CA MET A 47 -4.94 -21.96 -22.67
C MET A 47 -4.06 -20.70 -22.68
N GLU A 48 -3.05 -20.64 -23.56
CA GLU A 48 -2.20 -19.45 -23.70
C GLU A 48 -3.02 -18.21 -24.10
N GLY A 49 -3.99 -18.37 -25.01
CA GLY A 49 -4.88 -17.29 -25.42
C GLY A 49 -5.83 -16.82 -24.30
N LEU A 50 -6.20 -17.69 -23.37
CA LEU A 50 -7.00 -17.35 -22.20
C LEU A 50 -6.18 -16.64 -21.13
N GLU A 51 -4.98 -17.11 -20.85
CA GLU A 51 -4.05 -16.49 -19.88
C GLU A 51 -3.67 -15.07 -20.33
N TYR A 52 -3.33 -14.89 -21.61
CA TYR A 52 -3.05 -13.57 -22.18
C TYR A 52 -4.26 -12.63 -22.10
N ARG A 53 -5.47 -13.11 -22.36
CA ARG A 53 -6.69 -12.29 -22.24
C ARG A 53 -7.08 -11.99 -20.79
N ALA A 54 -6.77 -12.87 -19.84
CA ALA A 54 -7.01 -12.60 -18.42
C ALA A 54 -6.06 -11.50 -17.90
N ILE A 55 -4.82 -11.46 -18.38
CA ILE A 55 -3.82 -10.47 -17.95
C ILE A 55 -4.07 -9.09 -18.58
N PHE A 56 -4.43 -9.01 -19.86
CA PHE A 56 -4.53 -7.72 -20.58
C PHE A 56 -5.94 -7.17 -20.71
N ASN A 57 -6.96 -7.99 -20.42
CA ASN A 57 -8.33 -7.54 -20.41
C ASN A 57 -8.74 -7.43 -18.94
N GLU A 58 -8.23 -6.41 -18.24
CA GLU A 58 -8.88 -5.95 -17.01
C GLU A 58 -10.33 -5.69 -17.38
N PRO A 59 -11.29 -6.51 -16.93
CA PRO A 59 -12.68 -6.21 -17.20
C PRO A 59 -12.90 -4.84 -16.55
N PRO A 60 -13.43 -3.83 -17.26
CA PRO A 60 -13.75 -2.53 -16.65
C PRO A 60 -14.60 -2.68 -15.38
N GLU A 61 -15.29 -3.83 -15.26
CA GLU A 61 -15.97 -4.32 -14.06
C GLU A 61 -15.07 -4.36 -12.80
N VAL A 62 -13.79 -4.80 -12.89
CA VAL A 62 -12.87 -4.89 -11.73
C VAL A 62 -12.52 -3.53 -11.19
N ARG A 63 -12.08 -2.63 -12.08
CA ARG A 63 -11.83 -1.24 -11.72
C ARG A 63 -13.08 -0.59 -11.14
N SER A 64 -14.22 -0.66 -11.83
CA SER A 64 -15.47 -0.07 -11.31
C SER A 64 -15.88 -0.63 -9.95
N PHE A 65 -15.69 -1.94 -9.74
CA PHE A 65 -16.02 -2.58 -8.47
C PHE A 65 -15.08 -2.14 -7.35
N ALA A 66 -13.78 -1.93 -7.64
CA ALA A 66 -12.82 -1.42 -6.67
C ALA A 66 -13.20 -0.02 -6.20
N TYR A 67 -13.55 0.87 -7.14
CA TYR A 67 -14.04 2.22 -6.83
C TYR A 67 -15.35 2.18 -6.02
N SER A 68 -16.30 1.31 -6.37
CA SER A 68 -17.53 1.15 -5.58
C SER A 68 -17.23 0.68 -4.15
N MET A 69 -16.29 -0.24 -3.95
CA MET A 69 -15.90 -0.69 -2.61
C MET A 69 -15.14 0.39 -1.83
N LEU A 70 -14.34 1.22 -2.50
CA LEU A 70 -13.72 2.41 -1.90
C LEU A 70 -14.78 3.40 -1.43
N GLU A 71 -15.76 3.72 -2.27
CA GLU A 71 -16.87 4.62 -1.92
C GLU A 71 -17.69 4.10 -0.73
N VAL A 72 -18.02 2.80 -0.71
CA VAL A 72 -18.68 2.16 0.43
C VAL A 72 -17.85 2.32 1.70
N THR A 73 -16.54 2.15 1.60
CA THR A 73 -15.63 2.26 2.74
C THR A 73 -15.66 3.68 3.30
N LEU A 74 -15.49 4.69 2.44
CA LEU A 74 -15.54 6.09 2.85
C LEU A 74 -16.92 6.46 3.42
N ALA A 75 -18.01 5.99 2.81
CA ALA A 75 -19.35 6.21 3.33
C ALA A 75 -19.55 5.60 4.72
N SER A 76 -19.05 4.38 4.94
CA SER A 76 -19.13 3.69 6.24
C SER A 76 -18.33 4.43 7.31
N ILE A 77 -17.11 4.89 6.97
CA ILE A 77 -16.28 5.71 7.87
C ILE A 77 -17.01 7.00 8.25
N HIS A 78 -17.61 7.69 7.28
CA HIS A 78 -18.34 8.94 7.52
C HIS A 78 -19.61 8.71 8.36
N GLU A 79 -20.35 7.63 8.12
CA GLU A 79 -21.52 7.28 8.93
C GLU A 79 -21.15 7.03 10.40
N VAL A 80 -20.04 6.33 10.64
CA VAL A 80 -19.52 6.13 12.00
C VAL A 80 -19.07 7.46 12.61
N ALA A 81 -18.39 8.32 11.85
CA ALA A 81 -18.00 9.64 12.34
C ALA A 81 -19.21 10.50 12.77
N LEU A 82 -20.32 10.42 12.03
CA LEU A 82 -21.56 11.15 12.34
C LEU A 82 -22.18 10.72 13.68
N ILE A 83 -21.94 9.49 14.13
CA ILE A 83 -22.39 8.99 15.43
C ILE A 83 -21.62 9.68 16.57
N ASP A 84 -20.31 9.86 16.40
CA ASP A 84 -19.39 10.43 17.38
C ASP A 84 -19.11 11.92 17.12
N GLU A 85 -20.16 12.72 16.92
CA GLU A 85 -20.08 14.18 16.77
C GLU A 85 -19.12 14.66 15.65
N ASN A 86 -19.10 13.95 14.51
CA ASN A 86 -18.19 14.18 13.38
C ASN A 86 -16.71 13.94 13.72
N LYS A 87 -16.41 13.00 14.63
CA LYS A 87 -15.05 12.68 15.03
C LYS A 87 -14.71 11.22 14.77
N LEU A 88 -13.47 11.01 14.37
CA LEU A 88 -12.85 9.70 14.25
C LEU A 88 -11.67 9.64 15.22
N TYR A 89 -11.57 8.56 15.97
CA TYR A 89 -10.53 8.31 16.95
C TYR A 89 -9.76 7.03 16.61
N ALA A 90 -10.48 5.96 16.26
CA ALA A 90 -9.94 4.61 16.27
C ALA A 90 -10.81 3.61 15.49
N PRO A 91 -10.22 2.55 14.88
CA PRO A 91 -10.96 1.52 14.14
C PRO A 91 -12.07 0.82 14.93
N GLU A 92 -11.92 0.75 16.25
CA GLU A 92 -12.86 0.14 17.21
C GLU A 92 -14.22 0.84 17.25
N GLN A 93 -14.33 2.08 16.75
CA GLN A 93 -15.62 2.76 16.54
C GLN A 93 -16.55 2.01 15.57
N GLY A 94 -16.03 1.02 14.81
CA GLY A 94 -16.83 0.13 13.98
C GLY A 94 -16.62 0.28 12.48
N TRP A 95 -15.73 1.19 12.05
CA TRP A 95 -15.40 1.38 10.64
C TRP A 95 -14.32 0.42 10.11
N LYS A 96 -13.79 -0.48 10.95
CA LYS A 96 -12.75 -1.47 10.58
C LYS A 96 -13.20 -2.47 9.50
N ASP A 97 -14.48 -2.85 9.47
CA ASP A 97 -15.03 -3.78 8.48
C ASP A 97 -16.25 -3.17 7.76
N PRO A 98 -16.01 -2.35 6.72
CA PRO A 98 -17.08 -1.69 5.96
C PRO A 98 -18.00 -2.68 5.23
N ILE A 99 -17.51 -3.86 4.85
CA ILE A 99 -18.30 -4.85 4.09
C ILE A 99 -19.41 -5.39 4.99
N SER A 100 -19.04 -5.78 6.21
CA SER A 100 -19.99 -6.25 7.21
C SER A 100 -20.90 -5.12 7.68
N TYR A 101 -20.36 -3.92 7.91
CA TYR A 101 -21.14 -2.74 8.32
C TYR A 101 -22.26 -2.40 7.33
N ALA A 102 -21.93 -2.31 6.04
CA ALA A 102 -22.88 -2.00 4.97
C ALA A 102 -23.75 -3.20 4.54
N GLY A 103 -23.51 -4.40 5.07
CA GLY A 103 -24.26 -5.62 4.72
C GLY A 103 -24.09 -6.05 3.26
N ILE A 104 -22.93 -5.78 2.66
CA ILE A 104 -22.69 -6.04 1.24
C ILE A 104 -22.41 -7.53 1.01
N GLN A 105 -23.15 -8.11 0.06
CA GLN A 105 -22.89 -9.46 -0.42
C GLN A 105 -21.94 -9.40 -1.61
N ILE A 106 -20.73 -9.92 -1.41
CA ILE A 106 -19.73 -10.03 -2.47
C ILE A 106 -20.22 -11.03 -3.53
N PRO A 107 -20.26 -10.66 -4.82
CA PRO A 107 -20.69 -11.58 -5.88
C PRO A 107 -19.78 -12.80 -5.99
N ASN A 108 -20.34 -13.93 -6.43
CA ASN A 108 -19.57 -15.16 -6.61
C ASN A 108 -18.37 -14.95 -7.55
N GLY A 109 -17.20 -15.48 -7.15
CA GLY A 109 -15.96 -15.38 -7.93
C GLY A 109 -15.16 -14.09 -7.71
N TRP A 110 -15.57 -13.26 -6.75
CA TRP A 110 -14.83 -12.11 -6.27
C TRP A 110 -14.34 -12.36 -4.85
N GLU A 111 -13.11 -11.94 -4.58
CA GLU A 111 -12.57 -11.79 -3.24
C GLU A 111 -12.26 -10.31 -3.04
N VAL A 112 -12.67 -9.77 -1.90
CA VAL A 112 -12.46 -8.36 -1.53
C VAL A 112 -11.83 -8.32 -0.16
N GLN A 113 -10.73 -7.60 -0.04
CA GLN A 113 -10.10 -7.26 1.22
C GLN A 113 -9.97 -5.75 1.28
N ILE A 114 -10.40 -5.17 2.40
CA ILE A 114 -10.30 -3.73 2.65
C ILE A 114 -9.41 -3.56 3.87
N GLU A 115 -8.40 -2.71 3.73
CA GLU A 115 -7.51 -2.32 4.80
C GLU A 115 -7.63 -0.81 4.99
N ILE A 116 -7.88 -0.39 6.22
CA ILE A 116 -7.97 1.02 6.59
C ILE A 116 -6.91 1.25 7.65
N GLN A 117 -5.96 2.13 7.35
CA GLN A 117 -4.86 2.46 8.22
C GLN A 117 -4.89 3.94 8.55
N ASP A 118 -4.70 4.27 9.82
CA ASP A 118 -4.42 5.62 10.26
C ASP A 118 -2.94 5.92 10.05
N GLU A 119 -2.67 6.88 9.17
CA GLU A 119 -1.31 7.32 8.82
C GLU A 119 -0.78 8.39 9.79
N GLY A 120 -1.64 8.92 10.68
CA GLY A 120 -1.31 9.93 11.67
C GLY A 120 -0.50 9.43 12.86
N GLY A 121 -0.27 8.12 13.00
CA GLY A 121 0.44 7.54 14.15
C GLY A 121 1.96 7.70 14.12
N LYS A 122 2.54 8.08 12.97
CA LYS A 122 4.00 8.20 12.82
C LYS A 122 4.46 9.63 13.00
N LEU A 123 5.71 9.81 13.41
CA LEU A 123 6.28 11.14 13.59
C LEU A 123 6.55 11.81 12.22
N PRO A 124 6.07 13.04 11.99
CA PRO A 124 6.26 13.75 10.73
C PRO A 124 7.69 14.27 10.58
N LEU A 125 8.54 13.56 9.83
CA LEU A 125 9.98 13.83 9.77
C LEU A 125 10.33 15.25 9.30
N ASN A 126 9.55 15.79 8.36
CA ASN A 126 9.74 17.15 7.86
C ASN A 126 9.45 18.23 8.92
N SER A 127 8.50 18.00 9.83
CA SER A 127 8.16 18.92 10.93
C SER A 127 9.10 18.74 12.12
N LEU A 128 9.43 17.49 12.49
CA LEU A 128 10.31 17.16 13.63
C LEU A 128 11.66 17.86 13.55
N ASN A 129 12.18 18.03 12.34
CA ASN A 129 13.49 18.60 12.10
C ASN A 129 13.56 20.10 12.44
N GLN A 130 12.43 20.83 12.38
CA GLN A 130 12.41 22.26 12.67
C GLN A 130 12.60 22.56 14.17
N GLU A 131 12.06 21.70 15.04
CA GLU A 131 12.22 21.80 16.49
C GLU A 131 13.46 21.05 17.01
N GLY A 132 13.87 19.98 16.31
CA GLY A 132 15.09 19.20 16.55
C GLY A 132 15.03 18.29 17.78
N ASP A 133 14.43 18.72 18.88
CA ASP A 133 14.47 18.03 20.17
C ASP A 133 13.84 16.63 20.13
N LEU A 134 12.71 16.46 19.45
CA LEU A 134 12.06 15.15 19.30
C LEU A 134 12.86 14.19 18.41
N LEU A 135 13.47 14.69 17.33
CA LEU A 135 14.32 13.87 16.46
C LEU A 135 15.59 13.43 17.20
N ILE A 136 16.19 14.32 17.99
CA ILE A 136 17.34 13.99 18.84
C ILE A 136 16.98 12.85 19.80
N ARG A 137 15.85 12.93 20.50
CA ARG A 137 15.41 11.87 21.41
C ARG A 137 15.14 10.56 20.69
N LEU A 138 14.50 10.62 19.53
CA LEU A 138 14.31 9.42 18.71
C LEU A 138 15.67 8.77 18.41
N LEU A 139 16.65 9.53 17.93
CA LEU A 139 17.97 9.02 17.56
C LEU A 139 18.80 8.54 18.77
N GLU A 140 18.77 9.26 19.90
CA GLU A 140 19.57 8.92 21.09
C GLU A 140 18.90 7.82 21.94
N ASP A 141 17.60 7.92 22.21
CA ASP A 141 16.89 7.01 23.14
C ASP A 141 16.39 5.73 22.45
N ILE A 142 15.94 5.80 21.19
CA ILE A 142 15.39 4.64 20.47
C ILE A 142 16.41 3.97 19.56
N PHE A 143 17.28 4.75 18.90
CA PHE A 143 18.32 4.22 18.01
C PHE A 143 19.68 4.06 18.70
N GLU A 144 19.82 4.55 19.93
CA GLU A 144 21.06 4.44 20.73
C GLU A 144 22.29 5.06 20.03
N PHE A 145 22.08 6.04 19.15
CA PHE A 145 23.18 6.78 18.54
C PHE A 145 23.88 7.66 19.58
N ASP A 146 25.20 7.78 19.47
CA ASP A 146 25.94 8.70 20.31
C ASP A 146 25.65 10.16 19.93
N TYR A 147 25.98 11.07 20.85
CA TYR A 147 25.77 12.50 20.65
C TYR A 147 26.41 13.04 19.36
N GLY A 148 27.60 12.56 18.97
CA GLY A 148 28.28 13.04 17.76
C GLY A 148 27.49 12.70 16.51
N THR A 149 27.19 11.41 16.34
CA THR A 149 26.41 10.88 15.21
C THR A 149 25.02 11.51 15.14
N THR A 150 24.34 11.64 16.27
CA THR A 150 23.02 12.30 16.34
C THR A 150 23.06 13.73 15.82
N ARG A 151 24.07 14.52 16.20
CA ARG A 151 24.18 15.92 15.76
C ARG A 151 24.49 16.02 14.27
N GLU A 152 25.24 15.08 13.71
CA GLU A 152 25.48 15.02 12.27
C GLU A 152 24.18 14.67 11.54
N LEU A 153 23.47 13.61 11.95
CA LEU A 153 22.19 13.20 11.35
C LEU A 153 21.15 14.33 11.35
N VAL A 154 20.97 15.02 12.46
CA VAL A 154 20.02 16.14 12.57
C VAL A 154 20.45 17.31 11.68
N SER A 155 21.73 17.70 11.72
CA SER A 155 22.21 18.84 10.94
C SER A 155 22.16 18.57 9.43
N THR A 156 22.53 17.37 8.98
CA THR A 156 22.48 17.02 7.55
C THR A 156 21.06 16.90 7.03
N LEU A 157 20.10 16.46 7.85
CA LEU A 157 18.69 16.48 7.49
C LEU A 157 18.14 17.90 7.42
N GLN A 158 18.58 18.80 8.31
CA GLN A 158 18.21 20.22 8.30
C GLN A 158 18.70 20.94 7.05
N ASP A 159 19.98 20.83 6.72
CA ASP A 159 20.54 21.41 5.50
C ASP A 159 19.89 20.81 4.24
N TRP A 160 19.49 19.53 4.25
CA TRP A 160 18.81 18.93 3.09
C TRP A 160 17.43 19.55 2.81
N ILE A 161 16.69 19.93 3.86
CA ILE A 161 15.30 20.36 3.79
C ILE A 161 15.15 21.88 3.66
N ASP A 162 16.03 22.65 4.31
CA ASP A 162 15.88 24.10 4.37
C ASP A 162 16.19 24.79 3.02
N GLU A 163 15.68 26.00 2.81
CA GLU A 163 15.80 26.68 1.51
C GLU A 163 17.17 27.32 1.25
N ASN A 164 18.05 27.38 2.27
CA ASN A 164 19.31 28.10 2.18
C ASN A 164 20.46 27.16 1.76
N ASP A 165 21.62 27.72 1.41
CA ASP A 165 22.81 26.94 1.02
C ASP A 165 23.96 27.12 2.05
N THR A 166 23.64 27.44 3.31
CA THR A 166 24.62 27.69 4.37
C THR A 166 24.71 26.49 5.29
N PRO A 167 25.80 25.70 5.24
CA PRO A 167 25.87 24.47 6.00
C PRO A 167 25.93 24.75 7.51
N LEU A 168 25.19 23.95 8.28
CA LEU A 168 25.32 23.88 9.74
C LEU A 168 26.68 23.31 10.15
N LEU A 169 27.04 23.45 11.43
CA LEU A 169 28.37 23.04 11.93
C LEU A 169 28.71 21.56 11.63
N ASN A 170 27.71 20.68 11.72
CA ASN A 170 27.82 19.26 11.39
C ASN A 170 26.92 18.90 10.20
N GLY A 171 26.54 19.89 9.40
CA GLY A 171 25.65 19.72 8.27
C GLY A 171 26.37 19.39 6.98
N ALA A 172 25.64 19.43 5.87
CA ALA A 172 26.15 19.15 4.54
C ALA A 172 25.26 19.80 3.49
N GLU A 173 25.88 20.58 2.60
CA GLU A 173 25.21 21.33 1.55
C GLU A 173 25.67 20.93 0.15
N SER A 174 25.01 21.52 -0.86
CA SER A 174 25.31 21.25 -2.26
C SER A 174 26.79 21.50 -2.62
N ASP A 175 27.35 22.65 -2.23
CA ASP A 175 28.67 23.11 -2.70
C ASP A 175 29.86 22.47 -1.96
N ASP A 176 29.67 22.09 -0.69
CA ASP A 176 30.70 21.50 0.16
C ASP A 176 30.70 19.96 0.10
N GLU A 177 29.54 19.32 -0.08
CA GLU A 177 29.37 17.87 -0.04
C GLU A 177 28.81 17.30 -1.36
N TYR A 178 27.56 17.59 -1.72
CA TYR A 178 26.82 16.78 -2.70
C TYR A 178 27.30 16.93 -4.16
N LEU A 179 27.75 18.12 -4.57
CA LEU A 179 28.30 18.34 -5.91
C LEU A 179 29.69 17.69 -6.11
N ARG A 180 30.32 17.19 -5.04
CA ARG A 180 31.59 16.47 -5.09
C ARG A 180 31.41 14.96 -5.22
N ARG A 181 30.18 14.47 -5.04
CA ARG A 181 29.82 13.06 -5.18
C ARG A 181 29.80 12.64 -6.65
N ASN A 182 29.72 11.33 -6.89
CA ASN A 182 29.68 10.76 -8.24
C ASN A 182 28.51 9.77 -8.39
N PRO A 183 27.45 10.10 -9.16
CA PRO A 183 27.27 11.36 -9.89
C PRO A 183 27.07 12.57 -8.96
N PRO A 184 27.41 13.79 -9.40
CA PRO A 184 27.15 14.98 -8.62
C PRO A 184 25.66 15.33 -8.63
N TYR A 185 25.14 15.73 -7.47
CA TYR A 185 23.77 16.22 -7.29
C TYR A 185 23.74 17.37 -6.29
N LYS A 186 22.57 17.99 -6.13
CA LYS A 186 22.34 19.07 -5.16
C LYS A 186 21.48 18.54 -4.01
N ALA A 187 21.60 19.21 -2.86
CA ALA A 187 20.59 19.13 -1.82
C ALA A 187 19.21 19.51 -2.39
N ALA A 188 18.15 18.95 -1.82
CA ALA A 188 16.80 19.19 -2.33
C ALA A 188 16.33 20.62 -2.04
N ASN A 189 16.77 21.18 -0.90
CA ASN A 189 16.33 22.45 -0.34
C ASN A 189 14.79 22.53 -0.28
N ALA A 190 14.19 21.40 0.07
CA ALA A 190 12.75 21.17 0.09
C ALA A 190 12.40 20.01 1.03
N PRO A 191 11.16 19.95 1.54
CA PRO A 191 10.68 18.82 2.34
C PRO A 191 10.85 17.48 1.61
N LEU A 192 11.22 16.44 2.35
CA LEU A 192 11.34 15.08 1.84
C LEU A 192 10.00 14.63 1.24
N GLN A 193 10.05 14.03 0.06
CA GLN A 193 8.92 13.42 -0.63
C GLN A 193 8.84 11.90 -0.36
N SER A 194 9.98 11.28 -0.08
CA SER A 194 10.10 9.86 0.28
C SER A 194 11.20 9.62 1.31
N LEU A 195 11.01 8.65 2.20
CA LEU A 195 12.09 8.19 3.09
C LEU A 195 13.28 7.60 2.33
N GLU A 196 13.09 7.14 1.10
CA GLU A 196 14.20 6.64 0.27
C GLU A 196 15.21 7.72 -0.12
N GLU A 197 14.85 9.00 0.02
CA GLU A 197 15.77 10.12 -0.20
C GLU A 197 16.87 10.16 0.84
N LEU A 198 16.66 9.60 2.04
CA LEU A 198 17.66 9.52 3.11
C LEU A 198 18.96 8.86 2.65
N ARG A 199 18.94 8.03 1.60
CA ARG A 199 20.15 7.42 1.02
C ARG A 199 21.09 8.45 0.39
N TYR A 200 20.61 9.64 0.06
CA TYR A 200 21.42 10.69 -0.58
C TYR A 200 22.02 11.66 0.44
N LEU A 201 21.55 11.62 1.68
CA LEU A 201 22.04 12.50 2.73
C LEU A 201 23.32 11.90 3.31
N LYS A 202 24.30 12.77 3.52
CA LYS A 202 25.51 12.41 4.25
C LYS A 202 25.13 11.85 5.63
N ILE A 203 25.91 10.88 6.12
CA ILE A 203 25.72 10.08 7.35
C ILE A 203 24.47 9.18 7.35
N TRP A 204 23.32 9.65 6.83
CA TRP A 204 22.12 8.82 6.70
C TRP A 204 22.32 7.63 5.78
N GLU A 205 23.06 7.81 4.68
CA GLU A 205 23.41 6.74 3.76
C GLU A 205 24.24 5.62 4.42
N ASP A 206 25.09 5.96 5.39
CA ASP A 206 25.96 5.01 6.07
C ASP A 206 25.25 4.31 7.24
N GLU A 207 24.41 5.04 7.98
CA GLU A 207 23.74 4.50 9.17
C GLU A 207 22.46 3.70 8.85
N PHE A 208 21.73 4.06 7.79
CA PHE A 208 20.43 3.45 7.46
C PHE A 208 20.45 2.59 6.20
N PHE A 209 21.55 2.57 5.44
CA PHE A 209 21.64 1.76 4.23
C PHE A 209 22.93 0.92 4.23
N GLU A 210 22.90 -0.17 3.48
CA GLU A 210 24.07 -0.99 3.20
C GLU A 210 24.92 -0.35 2.09
N GLU A 211 26.18 -0.78 1.91
CA GLU A 211 27.09 -0.25 0.87
C GLU A 211 26.52 -0.34 -0.56
N ASN A 212 25.59 -1.25 -0.80
CA ASN A 212 24.92 -1.42 -2.09
C ASN A 212 23.71 -0.48 -2.30
N GLY A 213 23.39 0.36 -1.32
CA GLY A 213 22.27 1.30 -1.32
C GLY A 213 20.92 0.67 -0.97
N GLU A 214 20.89 -0.56 -0.48
CA GLU A 214 19.68 -1.21 0.03
C GLU A 214 19.43 -0.81 1.50
N PRO A 215 18.16 -0.64 1.91
CA PRO A 215 17.83 -0.34 3.30
C PRO A 215 18.29 -1.44 4.28
N ASN A 216 18.88 -1.03 5.40
CA ASN A 216 19.27 -1.94 6.48
C ASN A 216 18.16 -2.07 7.55
N GLU A 217 18.43 -2.81 8.64
CA GLU A 217 17.48 -3.00 9.74
C GLU A 217 17.06 -1.69 10.43
N LEU A 218 17.99 -0.73 10.57
CA LEU A 218 17.71 0.58 11.17
C LEU A 218 16.76 1.39 10.28
N PHE A 219 16.89 1.32 8.95
CA PHE A 219 15.93 1.97 8.06
C PHE A 219 14.53 1.40 8.21
N PHE A 220 14.41 0.06 8.26
CA PHE A 220 13.09 -0.55 8.44
C PHE A 220 12.48 -0.15 9.80
N LYS A 221 13.28 -0.12 10.88
CA LYS A 221 12.85 0.42 12.16
C LYS A 221 12.38 1.88 12.02
N LEU A 222 13.19 2.75 11.41
CA LEU A 222 12.86 4.17 11.21
C LEU A 222 11.56 4.35 10.42
N SER A 223 11.40 3.64 9.32
CA SER A 223 10.20 3.68 8.47
C SER A 223 8.91 3.24 9.18
N GLY A 224 9.04 2.48 10.28
CA GLY A 224 7.95 2.13 11.17
C GLY A 224 7.52 3.28 12.09
N LEU A 225 8.43 4.21 12.40
CA LEU A 225 8.26 5.26 13.41
C LEU A 225 8.02 6.65 12.82
N VAL A 226 8.54 6.93 11.62
CA VAL A 226 8.46 8.25 10.99
C VAL A 226 7.72 8.22 9.65
N THR A 227 7.23 9.37 9.23
CA THR A 227 6.54 9.56 7.94
C THR A 227 6.90 10.90 7.32
N VAL A 228 6.78 10.97 6.00
CA VAL A 228 6.87 12.22 5.21
C VAL A 228 5.51 12.61 4.63
N ILE A 229 4.44 11.89 4.97
CA ILE A 229 3.14 12.02 4.30
C ILE A 229 2.29 13.16 4.90
N HIS A 230 2.35 13.32 6.22
CA HIS A 230 1.67 14.40 6.94
C HIS A 230 2.66 15.20 7.78
N GLU A 231 2.26 16.41 8.15
CA GLU A 231 3.04 17.36 8.96
C GLU A 231 2.36 17.72 10.29
N GLY A 232 1.15 17.20 10.55
CA GLY A 232 0.36 17.48 11.75
C GLY A 232 0.70 16.62 12.98
N PRO A 233 0.00 16.85 14.11
CA PRO A 233 0.25 16.18 15.39
C PRO A 233 0.01 14.68 15.30
N VAL A 234 0.81 13.89 16.02
CA VAL A 234 0.75 12.43 16.03
C VAL A 234 -0.53 11.95 16.69
N ASN A 235 -1.31 11.10 16.02
CA ASN A 235 -2.45 10.44 16.66
C ASN A 235 -1.95 9.36 17.64
N LEU A 236 -2.09 9.64 18.94
CA LEU A 236 -1.74 8.74 20.04
C LEU A 236 -2.40 7.38 19.91
N ASN A 237 -3.65 7.35 19.44
CA ASN A 237 -4.34 6.08 19.24
C ASN A 237 -3.56 5.25 18.21
N ALA A 238 -3.13 5.80 17.08
CA ALA A 238 -2.48 5.05 16.01
C ALA A 238 -0.96 4.84 16.18
N ALA A 239 -0.34 5.51 17.15
CA ALA A 239 1.10 5.55 17.28
C ALA A 239 1.74 4.19 17.65
N PRO A 240 2.87 3.82 17.04
CA PRO A 240 3.72 2.73 17.53
C PRO A 240 4.22 2.98 18.96
N GLU A 241 4.53 1.92 19.69
CA GLU A 241 5.00 1.98 21.09
C GLU A 241 6.21 2.92 21.25
N GLN A 242 7.21 2.80 20.37
CA GLN A 242 8.41 3.63 20.44
C GLN A 242 8.12 5.11 20.11
N VAL A 243 7.08 5.41 19.33
CA VAL A 243 6.65 6.80 19.10
C VAL A 243 6.01 7.36 20.38
N LEU A 244 5.17 6.58 21.06
CA LEU A 244 4.59 6.96 22.35
C LEU A 244 5.67 7.16 23.41
N GLU A 245 6.68 6.30 23.45
CA GLU A 245 7.83 6.42 24.35
C GLU A 245 8.57 7.76 24.15
N VAL A 246 8.90 8.13 22.92
CA VAL A 246 9.60 9.39 22.60
C VAL A 246 8.75 10.61 22.99
N LEU A 247 7.45 10.59 22.69
CA LEU A 247 6.53 11.68 23.07
C LEU A 247 6.40 11.79 24.59
N ALA A 248 6.33 10.65 25.30
CA ALA A 248 6.26 10.58 26.75
C ALA A 248 7.53 11.11 27.42
N LEU A 249 8.71 10.80 26.87
CA LEU A 249 9.99 11.33 27.34
C LEU A 249 10.11 12.85 27.13
N GLN A 250 9.56 13.38 26.03
CA GLN A 250 9.58 14.82 25.75
C GLN A 250 8.65 15.60 26.69
N ASP A 251 7.42 15.13 26.85
CA ASP A 251 6.38 15.84 27.61
C ASP A 251 6.35 15.48 29.10
N GLY A 252 7.05 14.41 29.50
CA GLY A 252 7.19 13.99 30.90
C GLY A 252 6.00 13.20 31.46
N TRP A 253 5.39 12.33 30.65
CA TRP A 253 4.32 11.40 31.07
C TRP A 253 4.75 9.93 30.93
N GLN A 254 3.91 8.99 31.37
CA GLN A 254 4.19 7.54 31.32
C GLN A 254 3.31 6.90 30.24
N HIS A 255 3.92 6.32 29.21
CA HIS A 255 3.18 5.76 28.08
C HIS A 255 2.52 4.40 28.37
N ASP A 256 3.11 3.59 29.24
CA ASP A 256 2.59 2.26 29.64
C ASP A 256 1.13 2.31 30.16
N TYR A 257 0.75 3.42 30.77
CA TYR A 257 -0.56 3.62 31.39
C TYR A 257 -1.50 4.47 30.55
N LEU A 258 -1.12 4.83 29.31
CA LEU A 258 -1.86 5.77 28.48
C LEU A 258 -3.29 5.28 28.19
N PHE A 259 -3.45 3.97 27.97
CA PHE A 259 -4.72 3.34 27.62
C PHE A 259 -5.40 2.64 28.81
N ASP A 260 -4.89 2.82 30.03
CA ASP A 260 -5.41 2.17 31.21
C ASP A 260 -6.67 2.86 31.75
N GLY A 261 -7.67 2.04 32.12
CA GLY A 261 -8.88 2.54 32.78
C GLY A 261 -9.80 3.38 31.90
N LEU A 262 -9.65 3.29 30.57
CA LEU A 262 -10.53 3.96 29.62
C LEU A 262 -11.91 3.29 29.56
N ASP A 263 -12.95 4.10 29.34
CA ASP A 263 -14.32 3.60 29.11
C ASP A 263 -14.44 2.92 27.74
N GLU A 264 -13.76 3.48 26.74
CA GLU A 264 -13.63 2.95 25.38
C GLU A 264 -12.20 2.41 25.17
N PRO A 265 -11.97 1.46 24.24
CA PRO A 265 -10.63 0.91 23.99
C PRO A 265 -9.67 1.89 23.29
N TYR A 266 -9.99 3.18 23.23
CA TYR A 266 -9.23 4.24 22.60
C TYR A 266 -9.44 5.58 23.34
N LEU A 267 -8.50 6.49 23.15
CA LEU A 267 -8.56 7.85 23.70
C LEU A 267 -9.56 8.69 22.90
N THR A 268 -10.50 9.32 23.59
CA THR A 268 -11.37 10.37 23.02
C THR A 268 -10.88 11.78 23.35
N LYS A 269 -9.95 11.89 24.32
CA LYS A 269 -9.30 13.12 24.76
C LYS A 269 -7.85 12.80 25.13
N ALA A 270 -6.94 13.69 24.75
CA ALA A 270 -5.56 13.59 25.21
C ALA A 270 -5.48 13.89 26.73
N PRO A 271 -4.62 13.20 27.49
CA PRO A 271 -4.33 13.56 28.88
C PRO A 271 -3.80 15.00 29.00
N GLU A 272 -4.05 15.67 30.13
CA GLU A 272 -3.58 17.06 30.37
C GLU A 272 -2.05 17.21 30.31
N SER A 273 -1.31 16.12 30.50
CA SER A 273 0.15 16.08 30.41
C SER A 273 0.69 16.06 28.98
N VAL A 274 -0.15 15.81 27.98
CA VAL A 274 0.25 15.74 26.58
C VAL A 274 0.09 17.11 25.93
N GLN A 275 1.13 17.59 25.26
CA GLN A 275 1.07 18.85 24.54
C GLN A 275 0.32 18.69 23.21
N SER A 276 -0.73 19.50 23.00
CA SER A 276 -1.59 19.43 21.81
C SER A 276 -0.89 19.78 20.49
N GLU A 277 0.29 20.39 20.57
CA GLU A 277 1.11 20.74 19.39
C GLU A 277 1.71 19.48 18.75
N ASN A 278 2.11 18.50 19.57
CA ASN A 278 2.82 17.30 19.12
C ASN A 278 1.92 16.09 18.94
N ALA A 279 0.78 16.06 19.63
CA ALA A 279 -0.07 14.88 19.70
C ALA A 279 -1.57 15.21 19.65
N SER A 280 -2.31 14.31 19.04
CA SER A 280 -3.76 14.32 18.88
C SER A 280 -4.34 12.94 19.22
N VAL A 281 -5.65 12.85 19.32
CA VAL A 281 -6.37 11.57 19.47
C VAL A 281 -7.32 11.32 18.29
N GLU A 282 -7.49 12.33 17.43
CA GLU A 282 -8.41 12.31 16.32
C GLU A 282 -7.67 11.88 15.04
N VAL A 283 -8.34 11.12 14.20
CA VAL A 283 -7.81 10.65 12.92
C VAL A 283 -7.77 11.83 11.95
N GLY A 284 -6.56 12.27 11.59
CA GLY A 284 -6.35 13.30 10.58
C GLY A 284 -6.12 12.75 9.17
N LEU A 285 -5.64 11.51 9.03
CA LEU A 285 -5.23 10.97 7.74
C LEU A 285 -5.43 9.46 7.68
N LEU A 286 -6.16 8.99 6.67
CA LEU A 286 -6.44 7.58 6.46
C LEU A 286 -5.89 7.10 5.12
N ARG A 287 -5.27 5.93 5.11
CA ARG A 287 -5.05 5.14 3.91
C ARG A 287 -6.10 4.05 3.83
N VAL A 288 -6.89 4.07 2.75
CA VAL A 288 -7.86 3.02 2.44
C VAL A 288 -7.34 2.23 1.25
N THR A 289 -7.04 0.96 1.46
CA THR A 289 -6.59 0.04 0.41
C THR A 289 -7.64 -1.03 0.18
N VAL A 290 -8.21 -1.06 -1.01
CA VAL A 290 -9.13 -2.10 -1.46
C VAL A 290 -8.37 -3.03 -2.39
N THR A 291 -8.20 -4.29 -1.97
CA THR A 291 -7.63 -5.36 -2.79
C THR A 291 -8.74 -6.28 -3.27
N LEU A 292 -8.81 -6.48 -4.58
CA LEU A 292 -9.74 -7.36 -5.26
C LEU A 292 -8.99 -8.52 -5.92
N LYS A 293 -9.61 -9.69 -5.94
CA LYS A 293 -9.25 -10.77 -6.85
C LYS A 293 -10.49 -11.26 -7.58
N ARG A 294 -10.37 -11.42 -8.90
CA ARG A 294 -11.37 -12.12 -9.73
C ARG A 294 -10.70 -13.31 -10.40
N GLY A 295 -10.83 -14.49 -9.80
CA GLY A 295 -9.94 -15.61 -10.11
C GLY A 295 -8.51 -15.28 -9.69
N GLU A 296 -7.55 -15.37 -10.63
CA GLU A 296 -6.12 -15.12 -10.39
C GLU A 296 -5.66 -13.69 -10.76
N VAL A 297 -6.59 -12.79 -11.10
CA VAL A 297 -6.25 -11.40 -11.46
C VAL A 297 -6.37 -10.51 -10.21
N PRO A 298 -5.27 -10.13 -9.55
CA PRO A 298 -5.28 -9.16 -8.48
C PRO A 298 -5.43 -7.74 -9.04
N TYR A 299 -6.20 -6.92 -8.34
CA TYR A 299 -6.28 -5.49 -8.56
C TYR A 299 -6.40 -4.80 -7.21
N ALA A 300 -5.68 -3.73 -6.97
CA ALA A 300 -5.77 -2.95 -5.76
C ALA A 300 -5.89 -1.46 -6.06
N ILE A 301 -6.68 -0.76 -5.27
CA ILE A 301 -6.73 0.70 -5.26
C ILE A 301 -6.42 1.17 -3.85
N SER A 302 -5.53 2.14 -3.72
CA SER A 302 -5.17 2.76 -2.46
C SER A 302 -5.43 4.25 -2.54
N ALA A 303 -6.24 4.75 -1.62
CA ALA A 303 -6.56 6.16 -1.49
C ALA A 303 -6.01 6.69 -0.17
N LEU A 304 -5.30 7.80 -0.22
CA LEU A 304 -4.93 8.59 0.94
C LEU A 304 -5.95 9.73 1.09
N VAL A 305 -6.67 9.75 2.21
CA VAL A 305 -7.80 10.64 2.42
C VAL A 305 -7.71 11.36 3.76
N GLU A 306 -8.05 12.63 3.76
CA GLU A 306 -8.19 13.46 4.95
C GLU A 306 -9.68 13.66 5.24
N PRO A 307 -10.16 13.38 6.46
CA PRO A 307 -11.53 13.67 6.85
C PRO A 307 -11.85 15.17 6.79
N ASN A 308 -12.94 15.54 6.11
CA ASN A 308 -13.45 16.91 6.06
C ASN A 308 -14.91 16.95 6.51
N PHE A 309 -15.15 16.70 7.80
CA PHE A 309 -16.50 16.63 8.37
C PHE A 309 -17.02 17.97 8.88
N SER A 310 -16.23 19.04 8.76
CA SER A 310 -16.64 20.37 9.21
C SER A 310 -17.60 21.04 8.21
N SER A 311 -18.67 21.64 8.71
CA SER A 311 -19.73 22.26 7.91
C SER A 311 -19.53 23.77 7.66
N GLY A 312 -18.29 24.27 7.77
CA GLY A 312 -17.97 25.69 7.60
C GLY A 312 -16.60 25.86 6.95
N GLU A 313 -16.41 26.96 6.20
CA GLU A 313 -15.13 27.33 5.57
C GLU A 313 -13.97 27.07 6.53
N SER A 314 -13.26 25.96 6.30
CA SER A 314 -12.10 25.59 7.08
C SER A 314 -10.96 26.53 6.71
N ASP A 315 -10.53 27.36 7.67
CA ASP A 315 -9.24 28.03 7.61
C ASP A 315 -8.17 26.98 7.29
N SER A 316 -7.43 27.21 6.23
CA SER A 316 -6.41 26.32 5.65
C SER A 316 -5.16 26.13 6.53
N SER A 317 -5.23 26.50 7.82
CA SER A 317 -4.10 26.57 8.74
C SER A 317 -3.87 25.29 9.55
N THR A 318 -4.85 24.39 9.65
CA THR A 318 -4.72 23.08 10.34
C THR A 318 -4.76 21.87 9.42
N ALA A 319 -4.90 22.09 8.10
CA ALA A 319 -4.83 21.01 7.12
C ALA A 319 -3.39 20.47 7.09
N GLY A 320 -3.23 19.16 7.31
CA GLY A 320 -1.93 18.50 7.13
C GLY A 320 -1.48 18.74 5.69
N ARG A 321 -0.44 19.55 5.51
CA ARG A 321 0.14 19.74 4.18
C ARG A 321 0.93 18.49 3.87
N SER A 322 0.55 17.80 2.79
CA SER A 322 1.43 16.79 2.22
C SER A 322 2.54 17.51 1.47
N PRO A 323 3.81 17.14 1.67
CA PRO A 323 4.92 17.65 0.90
C PRO A 323 4.65 17.54 -0.61
N GLY A 324 4.98 18.60 -1.36
CA GLY A 324 4.84 18.61 -2.82
C GLY A 324 3.47 19.01 -3.37
N SER A 325 2.48 19.37 -2.52
CA SER A 325 1.15 19.82 -2.99
C SER A 325 1.17 21.08 -3.85
N ASP A 326 2.25 21.87 -3.78
CA ASP A 326 2.44 23.10 -4.55
C ASP A 326 3.18 22.89 -5.88
N SER A 327 3.51 21.63 -6.25
CA SER A 327 4.16 21.34 -7.52
C SER A 327 3.13 21.18 -8.66
N ASP A 328 3.28 22.00 -9.71
CA ASP A 328 2.43 22.01 -10.92
C ASP A 328 2.44 20.67 -11.71
N ASP A 329 3.30 19.72 -11.33
CA ASP A 329 3.59 18.45 -12.02
C ASP A 329 2.95 17.21 -11.38
N THR A 330 2.09 17.36 -10.37
CA THR A 330 1.33 16.24 -9.80
C THR A 330 0.31 15.67 -10.81
N ALA A 331 0.14 14.34 -10.83
CA ALA A 331 -0.88 13.69 -11.65
C ALA A 331 -2.26 14.18 -11.21
N LYS A 332 -2.89 15.02 -12.05
CA LYS A 332 -4.18 15.68 -11.78
C LYS A 332 -5.33 14.68 -11.72
N THR A 333 -5.49 13.99 -10.59
CA THR A 333 -6.66 13.17 -10.27
C THR A 333 -7.73 14.06 -9.62
N GLY A 334 -8.48 14.81 -10.43
CA GLY A 334 -9.50 15.76 -9.96
C GLY A 334 -8.89 16.99 -9.28
N VAL A 335 -9.18 18.18 -9.78
CA VAL A 335 -8.68 19.41 -9.12
C VAL A 335 -9.34 19.52 -7.73
N LEU A 336 -8.60 19.97 -6.71
CA LEU A 336 -9.13 20.18 -5.35
C LEU A 336 -10.44 20.99 -5.37
N SER A 337 -10.55 21.95 -6.30
CA SER A 337 -11.76 22.74 -6.53
C SER A 337 -12.99 21.94 -6.96
N GLU A 338 -12.82 20.82 -7.67
CA GLU A 338 -13.93 19.91 -8.01
C GLU A 338 -14.40 19.16 -6.77
N GLN A 339 -13.48 18.73 -5.89
CA GLN A 339 -13.82 18.05 -4.64
C GLN A 339 -14.57 18.99 -3.69
N ASP A 340 -14.11 20.23 -3.55
CA ASP A 340 -14.78 21.27 -2.75
C ASP A 340 -16.19 21.58 -3.26
N ALA A 341 -16.38 21.60 -4.59
CA ALA A 341 -17.69 21.82 -5.20
C ALA A 341 -18.67 20.68 -4.96
N ILE A 342 -18.18 19.45 -4.77
CA ILE A 342 -18.99 18.25 -4.54
C ILE A 342 -19.39 18.12 -3.05
N GLN A 343 -18.74 18.87 -2.14
CA GLN A 343 -18.93 18.74 -0.69
C GLN A 343 -18.76 17.29 -0.21
N PHE A 344 -17.77 16.60 -0.77
CA PHE A 344 -17.43 15.24 -0.36
C PHE A 344 -16.83 15.28 1.07
N PRO A 345 -17.24 14.39 2.00
CA PRO A 345 -16.81 14.45 3.41
C PRO A 345 -15.34 14.05 3.63
N PHE A 346 -14.60 13.78 2.55
CA PHE A 346 -13.17 13.51 2.57
C PHE A 346 -12.48 14.33 1.49
N ARG A 347 -11.24 14.71 1.73
CA ARG A 347 -10.34 15.24 0.73
C ARG A 347 -9.39 14.13 0.27
N ILE A 348 -9.43 13.76 -1.00
CA ILE A 348 -8.55 12.73 -1.56
C ILE A 348 -7.22 13.40 -1.94
N LEU A 349 -6.17 13.05 -1.23
CA LEU A 349 -4.81 13.59 -1.43
C LEU A 349 -4.03 12.78 -2.46
N GLN A 350 -4.20 11.45 -2.44
CA GLN A 350 -3.52 10.55 -3.37
C GLN A 350 -4.44 9.38 -3.73
N LEU A 351 -4.40 8.97 -4.99
CA LEU A 351 -5.10 7.78 -5.46
C LEU A 351 -4.19 6.98 -6.39
N ASN A 352 -3.84 5.77 -5.96
CA ASN A 352 -2.98 4.86 -6.71
C ASN A 352 -3.73 3.58 -7.03
N GLU A 353 -3.56 3.10 -8.26
CA GLU A 353 -4.02 1.79 -8.70
C GLU A 353 -2.80 0.88 -8.83
N TYR A 354 -2.82 -0.27 -8.18
CA TYR A 354 -1.75 -1.27 -8.21
C TYR A 354 -2.31 -2.59 -8.71
N SER A 355 -1.57 -3.27 -9.57
CA SER A 355 -1.85 -4.67 -9.91
C SER A 355 -1.10 -5.65 -9.00
N LEU A 356 -0.23 -5.18 -8.09
CA LEU A 356 0.62 -6.01 -7.22
C LEU A 356 0.83 -5.36 -5.84
N GLY A 357 0.49 -6.09 -4.77
CA GLY A 357 0.45 -5.57 -3.40
C GLY A 357 1.73 -5.77 -2.58
N LYS A 358 2.01 -4.82 -1.68
CA LYS A 358 2.89 -4.98 -0.51
C LYS A 358 2.05 -4.81 0.77
N PRO A 359 2.33 -5.54 1.86
CA PRO A 359 1.58 -5.44 3.12
C PRO A 359 1.97 -4.21 3.97
N ALA A 360 1.03 -3.72 4.77
CA ALA A 360 1.20 -2.59 5.69
C ALA A 360 1.69 -3.02 7.10
N ALA A 361 2.17 -2.03 7.88
CA ALA A 361 2.68 -2.22 9.25
C ALA A 361 1.55 -2.25 10.31
N VAL A 362 1.77 -2.92 11.44
CA VAL A 362 0.75 -3.20 12.50
C VAL A 362 0.90 -2.24 13.69
N ALA A 363 -0.21 -1.70 14.20
CA ALA A 363 -0.25 -0.82 15.36
C ALA A 363 0.00 -1.56 16.70
N ALA A 364 0.58 -0.87 17.68
CA ALA A 364 1.09 -1.45 18.94
C ALA A 364 0.05 -1.55 20.08
N ARG A 365 -1.25 -1.30 19.84
CA ARG A 365 -2.30 -1.19 20.88
C ARG A 365 -2.57 -2.44 21.74
N TYR A 366 -1.81 -3.52 21.58
CA TYR A 366 -1.98 -4.74 22.35
C TYR A 366 -1.04 -4.70 23.56
N SER A 367 -1.61 -4.47 24.74
CA SER A 367 -0.91 -4.59 26.01
C SER A 367 -0.32 -5.99 26.17
N ALA A 368 0.91 -6.09 26.67
CA ALA A 368 1.64 -7.34 26.90
C ALA A 368 1.08 -8.20 28.06
N VAL A 369 -0.13 -7.92 28.54
CA VAL A 369 -0.78 -8.61 29.66
C VAL A 369 -2.08 -9.27 29.19
N ASP A 370 -1.95 -10.14 28.19
CA ASP A 370 -2.86 -11.27 28.01
C ASP A 370 -2.00 -12.53 27.95
N ILE A 371 -1.54 -12.96 29.14
CA ILE A 371 -1.04 -14.31 29.35
C ILE A 371 -2.09 -15.02 30.18
N ASP A 372 -2.79 -15.96 29.54
CA ASP A 372 -3.73 -16.91 30.16
C ASP A 372 -3.09 -17.61 31.38
N GLU A 373 -3.60 -17.32 32.60
CA GLU A 373 -4.14 -18.29 33.58
C GLU A 373 -4.82 -17.62 34.78
#